data_AF-G0U4B6-F1
#
_entry.id   AF-G0U4B6-F1
#
_cell.length_a   1.000
_cell.length_b   1.000
_cell.length_c   1.000
_cell.angle_alpha   90.00
_cell.angle_beta   90.00
_cell.angle_gamma   90.00
#
_symmetry.space_group_name_H-M   'P 1'
#
loop_
_entity.id
_entity.type
_entity.pdbx_description
1 polymer ?
#
loop_
_entity_poly.entity_id
_entity_poly.type
_entity_poly.pdbx_seq_one_letter_code
_entity_poly.pdbx_strand_id
1 'polypeptide(L)'
;MAESHSLLPSGCADTLRHFCAEHKLRIEDVWLPIKLFGAARRKEGVPICIPPDTPVCMLNHQTGQLIVHRGAILAHIPVLFADEVKFAIPPEAVPSHCTLFARAAKNMSSKRLQAGLSLMHRPITREQAITEGSVVPPKTELVPQMEHSAGDDTVSSALTGDKSVPVHDIDTVSRKVKKRSRIDTIFEDYLKKALVSLKKEKHVTGTDTVMTETFANLAGLRNALPLHFVTNGKMVSSLTVQGLSWNIIEGRVMYRVFRQGGATEGSATTHMDCSHSVAAFMIENVFVKREPMSAWVKNKRLSWSLSDTELPAVLRTLADKGYRIVLLDHYPSLHHGSSHAVEAKLSPIVELCQQHLPVSVTVLISLVSYISAAHCRIGAPFVHPNSGMWQLFIRQVNGGLRPDSGSFLVGATRADERSSQAYWSQGQRDAQFATNCGIRYFDVEAVKREVLHS
;
A
#
# COMPACT_ATOMS: atom_id res chain seq x y z
N MET A 1 -30.24 -13.33 24.53
CA MET A 1 -29.68 -14.59 25.07
C MET A 1 -28.32 -14.27 25.65
N ALA A 2 -28.07 -14.58 26.92
CA ALA A 2 -26.79 -14.28 27.57
C ALA A 2 -25.65 -15.01 26.84
N GLU A 3 -24.64 -14.26 26.36
CA GLU A 3 -23.51 -14.82 25.64
C GLU A 3 -22.61 -15.62 26.60
N SER A 4 -22.87 -16.92 26.72
CA SER A 4 -22.11 -17.83 27.57
C SER A 4 -20.72 -18.07 26.99
N HIS A 5 -19.79 -17.19 27.32
CA HIS A 5 -18.36 -17.40 27.14
C HIS A 5 -17.70 -17.58 28.52
N SER A 6 -16.63 -18.37 28.57
CA SER A 6 -15.82 -18.55 29.77
C SER A 6 -14.34 -18.42 29.43
N LEU A 7 -13.60 -17.64 30.22
CA LEU A 7 -12.14 -17.61 30.14
C LEU A 7 -11.55 -18.73 30.98
N LEU A 8 -10.67 -19.52 30.38
CA LEU A 8 -10.01 -20.67 30.98
C LEU A 8 -8.50 -20.45 30.96
N PRO A 9 -7.82 -20.37 32.12
CA PRO A 9 -6.38 -20.16 32.18
C PRO A 9 -5.61 -21.46 31.88
N SER A 10 -4.53 -21.36 31.11
CA SER A 10 -3.57 -22.45 30.89
C SER A 10 -2.69 -22.61 32.14
N GLY A 11 -2.89 -23.69 32.91
CA GLY A 11 -2.14 -23.93 34.15
C GLY A 11 -0.66 -24.28 33.94
N CYS A 12 -0.31 -24.92 32.81
CA CYS A 12 1.05 -25.29 32.45
C CYS A 12 1.35 -25.00 30.97
N ALA A 13 2.61 -25.08 30.58
CA ALA A 13 3.01 -24.96 29.18
C ALA A 13 2.79 -26.29 28.45
N ASP A 14 1.65 -26.43 27.77
CA ASP A 14 1.28 -27.66 27.04
C ASP A 14 0.71 -27.35 25.64
N THR A 15 0.25 -28.35 24.91
CA THR A 15 -0.43 -28.28 23.63
C THR A 15 -1.91 -27.99 23.79
N LEU A 16 -2.50 -27.34 22.78
CA LEU A 16 -3.93 -27.08 22.74
C LEU A 16 -4.77 -28.36 22.87
N ARG A 17 -4.31 -29.48 22.32
CA ARG A 17 -4.97 -30.79 22.49
C ARG A 17 -5.06 -31.20 23.96
N HIS A 18 -3.95 -31.10 24.70
CA HIS A 18 -3.94 -31.49 26.11
C HIS A 18 -4.82 -30.58 26.95
N PHE A 19 -4.73 -29.26 26.73
CA PHE A 19 -5.62 -28.27 27.34
C PHE A 19 -7.10 -28.58 27.11
N CYS A 20 -7.47 -28.91 25.86
CA CYS A 20 -8.85 -29.27 25.54
C CYS A 20 -9.27 -30.58 26.23
N ALA A 21 -8.39 -31.59 26.31
CA ALA A 21 -8.67 -32.85 26.99
C ALA A 21 -8.87 -32.64 28.50
N GLU A 22 -8.01 -31.85 29.16
CA GLU A 22 -8.10 -31.52 30.58
C GLU A 22 -9.44 -30.85 30.92
N HIS A 23 -9.86 -29.89 30.10
CA HIS A 23 -11.11 -29.15 30.29
C HIS A 23 -12.35 -29.82 29.64
N LYS A 24 -12.20 -31.01 29.05
CA LYS A 24 -13.27 -31.74 28.32
C LYS A 24 -13.94 -30.91 27.20
N LEU A 25 -13.15 -30.15 26.46
CA LEU A 25 -13.59 -29.25 25.39
C LEU A 25 -13.30 -29.83 24.01
N ARG A 26 -14.09 -29.41 23.01
CA ARG A 26 -13.72 -29.60 21.60
C ARG A 26 -12.81 -28.45 21.18
N ILE A 27 -11.75 -28.73 20.43
CA ILE A 27 -10.82 -27.70 19.91
C ILE A 27 -11.57 -26.60 19.16
N GLU A 28 -12.61 -26.97 18.42
CA GLU A 28 -13.43 -26.03 17.64
C GLU A 28 -14.25 -25.08 18.52
N ASP A 29 -14.46 -25.36 19.80
CA ASP A 29 -15.18 -24.44 20.69
C ASP A 29 -14.22 -23.51 21.45
N VAL A 30 -12.90 -23.65 21.21
CA VAL A 30 -11.85 -22.86 21.84
C VAL A 30 -11.40 -21.75 20.92
N TRP A 31 -11.20 -20.58 21.51
CA TRP A 31 -10.77 -19.36 20.84
C TRP A 31 -9.47 -18.90 21.47
N LEU A 32 -8.48 -18.65 20.61
CA LEU A 32 -7.12 -18.33 21.01
C LEU A 32 -6.87 -16.84 20.84
N PRO A 33 -6.13 -16.19 21.75
CA PRO A 33 -5.64 -14.84 21.53
C PRO A 33 -4.90 -14.73 20.21
N ILE A 34 -5.16 -13.66 19.46
CA ILE A 34 -4.65 -13.49 18.09
C ILE A 34 -3.12 -13.65 18.00
N LYS A 35 -2.38 -13.22 19.03
CA LYS A 35 -0.91 -13.37 19.13
C LYS A 35 -0.42 -14.82 18.91
N LEU A 36 -1.24 -15.83 19.23
CA LEU A 36 -0.91 -17.22 18.98
C LEU A 36 -1.01 -17.64 17.52
N PHE A 37 -1.69 -16.90 16.65
CA PHE A 37 -1.76 -17.21 15.22
C PHE A 37 -0.49 -16.77 14.47
N GLY A 38 0.42 -16.04 15.12
CA GLY A 38 1.74 -15.71 14.58
C GLY A 38 2.70 -16.91 14.54
N ALA A 39 3.69 -16.84 13.63
CA ALA A 39 4.84 -17.74 13.64
C ALA A 39 5.71 -17.50 14.89
N ALA A 40 6.40 -18.53 15.39
CA ALA A 40 7.18 -18.44 16.64
C ALA A 40 8.33 -17.41 16.62
N ARG A 41 8.80 -17.00 15.44
CA ARG A 41 9.90 -16.02 15.25
C ARG A 41 9.43 -14.80 14.45
N ARG A 42 8.33 -14.21 14.90
CA ARG A 42 7.75 -13.07 14.19
C ARG A 42 8.43 -11.76 14.57
N LYS A 43 8.60 -10.88 13.59
CA LYS A 43 8.95 -9.47 13.85
C LYS A 43 7.74 -8.76 14.47
N GLU A 44 7.98 -7.90 15.44
CA GLU A 44 6.97 -7.02 16.05
C GLU A 44 6.30 -6.16 14.97
N GLY A 45 5.00 -5.88 15.15
CA GLY A 45 4.22 -4.99 14.28
C GLY A 45 3.71 -5.61 12.97
N VAL A 46 4.02 -6.87 12.67
CA VAL A 46 3.43 -7.54 11.49
C VAL A 46 1.92 -7.79 11.73
N PRO A 47 1.01 -7.53 10.78
CA PRO A 47 -0.42 -7.85 10.92
C PRO A 47 -0.74 -9.35 10.81
N ILE A 48 -1.52 -9.91 11.73
CA ILE A 48 -1.98 -11.31 11.66
C ILE A 48 -3.23 -11.36 10.79
N CYS A 49 -3.10 -11.94 9.60
CA CYS A 49 -4.22 -12.14 8.69
C CYS A 49 -5.10 -13.29 9.18
N ILE A 50 -6.33 -12.98 9.56
CA ILE A 50 -7.35 -13.96 9.90
C ILE A 50 -8.25 -14.16 8.67
N PRO A 51 -8.37 -15.40 8.16
CA PRO A 51 -9.27 -15.70 7.04
C PRO A 51 -10.71 -15.22 7.28
N PRO A 52 -11.46 -14.84 6.22
CA PRO A 52 -12.83 -14.34 6.35
C PRO A 52 -13.80 -15.38 6.92
N ASP A 53 -13.51 -16.67 6.72
CA ASP A 53 -14.28 -17.82 7.20
C ASP A 53 -13.93 -18.23 8.64
N THR A 54 -12.91 -17.61 9.26
CA THR A 54 -12.52 -17.88 10.64
C THR A 54 -13.21 -16.91 11.59
N PRO A 55 -14.05 -17.38 12.53
CA PRO A 55 -14.71 -16.52 13.51
C PRO A 55 -13.72 -15.75 14.39
N VAL A 56 -14.04 -14.47 14.64
CA VAL A 56 -13.28 -13.59 15.55
C VAL A 56 -14.20 -12.84 16.51
N CYS A 57 -13.68 -12.52 17.69
CA CYS A 57 -14.37 -11.68 18.66
C CYS A 57 -13.36 -10.94 19.53
N MET A 58 -13.75 -9.80 20.10
CA MET A 58 -12.93 -9.01 21.00
C MET A 58 -13.60 -8.91 22.36
N LEU A 59 -12.90 -9.28 23.43
CA LEU A 59 -13.36 -9.09 24.79
C LEU A 59 -12.74 -7.81 25.37
N ASN A 60 -13.57 -6.89 25.85
CA ASN A 60 -13.13 -5.77 26.66
C ASN A 60 -13.13 -6.18 28.14
N HIS A 61 -11.95 -6.26 28.76
CA HIS A 61 -11.80 -6.71 30.14
C HIS A 61 -12.29 -5.69 31.18
N GLN A 62 -12.41 -4.42 30.81
CA GLN A 62 -12.93 -3.39 31.72
C GLN A 62 -14.45 -3.44 31.84
N THR A 63 -15.14 -3.68 30.73
CA THR A 63 -16.62 -3.70 30.69
C THR A 63 -17.21 -5.11 30.72
N GLY A 64 -16.40 -6.14 30.51
CA GLY A 64 -16.86 -7.51 30.28
C GLY A 64 -17.59 -7.70 28.95
N GLN A 65 -17.60 -6.68 28.08
CA GLN A 65 -18.35 -6.71 26.83
C GLN A 65 -17.61 -7.55 25.79
N LEU A 66 -18.34 -8.49 25.18
CA LEU A 66 -17.88 -9.25 24.03
C LEU A 66 -18.38 -8.58 22.75
N ILE A 67 -17.47 -8.23 21.86
CA ILE A 67 -17.74 -7.59 20.57
C ILE A 67 -17.47 -8.63 19.49
N VAL A 68 -18.53 -9.10 18.84
CA VAL A 68 -18.50 -10.24 17.92
C VAL A 68 -18.47 -9.83 16.45
N HIS A 69 -19.05 -8.67 16.11
CA HIS A 69 -19.12 -8.19 14.72
C HIS A 69 -17.76 -7.65 14.25
N ARG A 70 -17.22 -8.17 13.14
CA ARG A 70 -15.89 -7.77 12.61
C ARG A 70 -15.78 -6.26 12.41
N GLY A 71 -16.77 -5.61 11.80
CA GLY A 71 -16.77 -4.16 11.61
C GLY A 71 -16.72 -3.37 12.92
N ALA A 72 -17.42 -3.84 13.97
CA ALA A 72 -17.39 -3.20 15.28
C ALA A 72 -16.03 -3.38 15.96
N ILE A 73 -15.41 -4.58 15.85
CA ILE A 73 -14.05 -4.81 16.34
C ILE A 73 -13.07 -3.85 15.67
N LEU A 74 -13.18 -3.64 14.35
CA LEU A 74 -12.32 -2.72 13.60
C LEU A 74 -12.52 -1.26 14.01
N ALA A 75 -13.71 -0.86 14.45
CA ALA A 75 -13.93 0.48 15.00
C ALA A 75 -13.17 0.71 16.32
N HIS A 76 -12.89 -0.34 17.09
CA HIS A 76 -12.14 -0.26 18.34
C HIS A 76 -10.62 -0.42 18.19
N ILE A 77 -10.14 -0.89 17.03
CA ILE A 77 -8.72 -1.13 16.77
C ILE A 77 -8.31 -0.24 15.60
N PRO A 78 -7.54 0.85 15.83
CA PRO A 78 -7.24 1.85 14.80
C PRO A 78 -6.17 1.37 13.80
N VAL A 79 -6.47 0.32 13.03
CA VAL A 79 -5.55 -0.27 12.04
C VAL A 79 -5.94 0.19 10.64
N LEU A 80 -4.96 0.61 9.84
CA LEU A 80 -5.20 0.85 8.42
C LEU A 80 -5.35 -0.46 7.65
N PHE A 81 -6.20 -0.45 6.62
CA PHE A 81 -6.33 -1.51 5.62
C PHE A 81 -6.90 -2.85 6.12
N ALA A 82 -7.40 -2.90 7.35
CA ALA A 82 -8.21 -4.01 7.84
C ALA A 82 -9.69 -3.72 7.52
N ASP A 83 -10.35 -4.66 6.86
CA ASP A 83 -11.79 -4.66 6.63
C ASP A 83 -12.39 -5.99 7.11
N GLU A 84 -13.70 -6.13 7.08
CA GLU A 84 -14.37 -7.36 7.56
C GLU A 84 -13.87 -8.61 6.83
N VAL A 85 -13.53 -8.50 5.55
CA VAL A 85 -13.02 -9.59 4.71
C VAL A 85 -11.52 -9.79 4.90
N LYS A 86 -10.76 -8.69 4.99
CA LYS A 86 -9.30 -8.63 5.11
C LYS A 86 -8.90 -8.26 6.53
N PHE A 87 -9.27 -9.14 7.45
CA PHE A 87 -9.09 -8.92 8.87
C PHE A 87 -7.64 -9.20 9.28
N ALA A 88 -6.77 -8.21 9.09
CA ALA A 88 -5.34 -8.30 9.35
C ALA A 88 -4.93 -7.32 10.45
N ILE A 89 -4.70 -7.84 11.67
CA ILE A 89 -4.51 -7.00 12.86
C ILE A 89 -3.12 -7.25 13.48
N PRO A 90 -2.28 -6.22 13.62
CA PRO A 90 -1.09 -6.30 14.46
C PRO A 90 -1.50 -6.56 15.92
N PRO A 91 -0.95 -7.57 16.61
CA PRO A 91 -1.28 -7.82 18.02
C PRO A 91 -1.09 -6.59 18.92
N GLU A 92 -0.13 -5.72 18.58
CA GLU A 92 0.22 -4.51 19.30
C GLU A 92 -0.81 -3.38 19.10
N ALA A 93 -1.63 -3.46 18.05
CA ALA A 93 -2.68 -2.49 17.78
C ALA A 93 -3.95 -2.76 18.62
N VAL A 94 -4.09 -3.95 19.19
CA VAL A 94 -5.21 -4.29 20.08
C VAL A 94 -5.04 -3.49 21.38
N PRO A 95 -6.05 -2.70 21.81
CA PRO A 95 -5.97 -1.94 23.06
C PRO A 95 -5.59 -2.84 24.24
N SER A 96 -4.77 -2.34 25.16
CA SER A 96 -4.21 -3.13 26.27
C SER A 96 -5.26 -3.73 27.22
N HIS A 97 -6.43 -3.11 27.31
CA HIS A 97 -7.58 -3.58 28.09
C HIS A 97 -8.50 -4.53 27.31
N CYS A 98 -8.16 -4.87 26.07
CA CYS A 98 -8.91 -5.76 25.21
C CYS A 98 -8.11 -7.02 24.87
N THR A 99 -8.79 -8.10 24.54
CA THR A 99 -8.17 -9.27 23.91
C THR A 99 -8.97 -9.68 22.69
N LEU A 100 -8.29 -9.69 21.55
CA LEU A 100 -8.82 -10.18 20.29
C LEU A 100 -8.58 -11.68 20.20
N PHE A 101 -9.66 -12.45 20.09
CA PHE A 101 -9.66 -13.89 19.97
C PHE A 101 -10.06 -14.32 18.54
N ALA A 102 -9.50 -15.44 18.09
CA ALA A 102 -9.94 -16.11 16.88
C ALA A 102 -10.15 -17.60 17.17
N ARG A 103 -11.18 -18.19 16.56
CA ARG A 103 -11.55 -19.59 16.76
C ARG A 103 -10.43 -20.53 16.29
N ALA A 104 -10.10 -21.53 17.11
CA ALA A 104 -9.08 -22.50 16.76
C ALA A 104 -9.56 -23.44 15.64
N ALA A 105 -8.69 -23.72 14.68
CA ALA A 105 -8.93 -24.73 13.67
C ALA A 105 -8.48 -26.12 14.15
N LYS A 106 -9.10 -27.20 13.65
CA LYS A 106 -8.76 -28.59 14.05
C LYS A 106 -7.27 -28.92 13.91
N ASN A 107 -6.61 -28.36 12.88
CA ASN A 107 -5.18 -28.57 12.62
C ASN A 107 -4.26 -27.87 13.65
N MET A 108 -4.80 -27.03 14.55
CA MET A 108 -4.03 -26.35 15.60
C MET A 108 -3.85 -27.20 16.86
N SER A 109 -4.23 -28.48 16.85
CA SER A 109 -4.15 -29.36 18.03
C SER A 109 -2.74 -29.46 18.66
N SER A 110 -1.68 -29.32 17.87
CA SER A 110 -0.28 -29.34 18.33
C SER A 110 0.27 -27.97 18.75
N LYS A 111 -0.54 -26.91 18.71
CA LYS A 111 -0.10 -25.55 19.06
C LYS A 111 0.27 -25.50 20.55
N ARG A 112 1.51 -25.10 20.86
CA ARG A 112 1.97 -24.89 22.23
C ARG A 112 1.38 -23.62 22.83
N LEU A 113 0.92 -23.73 24.07
CA LEU A 113 0.38 -22.69 24.93
C LEU A 113 1.44 -22.34 25.98
N GLN A 114 1.51 -21.06 26.33
CA GLN A 114 2.34 -20.61 27.44
C GLN A 114 1.51 -20.68 28.73
N ALA A 115 2.16 -20.99 29.85
CA ALA A 115 1.53 -20.96 31.16
C ALA A 115 0.97 -19.55 31.45
N GLY A 116 -0.18 -19.49 32.12
CA GLY A 116 -0.87 -18.24 32.47
C GLY A 116 -1.66 -17.60 31.32
N LEU A 117 -1.66 -18.18 30.12
CA LEU A 117 -2.47 -17.66 29.02
C LEU A 117 -3.95 -18.01 29.21
N SER A 118 -4.83 -17.00 29.14
CA SER A 118 -6.28 -17.23 29.13
C SER A 118 -6.79 -17.53 27.71
N LEU A 119 -7.50 -18.64 27.56
CA LEU A 119 -8.21 -19.02 26.34
C LEU A 119 -9.71 -18.83 26.56
N MET A 120 -10.46 -18.53 25.50
CA MET A 120 -11.91 -18.38 25.61
C MET A 120 -12.58 -19.66 25.10
N HIS A 121 -13.49 -20.22 25.90
CA HIS A 121 -14.40 -21.27 25.46
C HIS A 121 -15.76 -20.63 25.12
N ARG A 122 -16.21 -20.83 23.89
CA ARG A 122 -17.47 -20.30 23.37
C ARG A 122 -18.00 -21.23 22.26
N PRO A 123 -18.91 -22.15 22.60
CA PRO A 123 -19.43 -23.14 21.65
C PRO A 123 -20.51 -22.51 20.76
N ILE A 124 -20.14 -22.14 19.54
CA ILE A 124 -21.07 -21.62 18.54
C ILE A 124 -20.98 -22.40 17.22
N THR A 125 -22.09 -22.47 16.50
CA THR A 125 -22.12 -23.02 15.13
C THR A 125 -21.59 -21.99 14.12
N ARG A 126 -21.38 -22.43 12.88
CA ARG A 126 -20.96 -21.53 11.79
C ARG A 126 -22.07 -20.53 11.44
N GLU A 127 -23.31 -20.97 11.46
CA GLU A 127 -24.50 -20.18 11.16
C GLU A 127 -24.69 -19.07 12.21
N GLN A 128 -24.47 -19.40 13.49
CA GLN A 128 -24.45 -18.41 14.57
C GLN A 128 -23.33 -17.39 14.38
N ALA A 129 -22.11 -17.84 14.03
CA ALA A 129 -20.97 -16.96 13.77
C ALA A 129 -21.18 -16.01 12.57
N ILE A 130 -21.94 -16.45 11.56
CA ILE A 130 -22.34 -15.61 10.43
C ILE A 130 -23.40 -14.60 10.87
N THR A 131 -24.42 -15.05 11.61
CA THR A 131 -25.55 -14.21 12.08
C THR A 131 -25.08 -13.06 12.96
N GLU A 132 -24.06 -13.29 13.80
CA GLU A 132 -23.49 -12.27 14.69
C GLU A 132 -22.35 -11.44 14.04
N GLY A 133 -21.99 -11.73 12.79
CA GLY A 133 -20.96 -11.01 12.04
C GLY A 133 -19.52 -11.31 12.46
N SER A 134 -19.26 -12.40 13.18
CA SER A 134 -17.89 -12.88 13.49
C SER A 134 -17.19 -13.50 12.28
N VAL A 135 -17.97 -13.95 11.28
CA VAL A 135 -17.52 -14.52 10.01
C VAL A 135 -18.14 -13.77 8.84
N VAL A 136 -17.38 -13.58 7.77
CA VAL A 136 -17.94 -13.10 6.50
C VAL A 136 -18.40 -14.31 5.68
N PRO A 137 -19.67 -14.41 5.30
CA PRO A 137 -20.14 -15.51 4.46
C PRO A 137 -19.44 -15.48 3.09
N PRO A 138 -19.10 -16.64 2.51
CA PRO A 138 -18.52 -16.69 1.16
C PRO A 138 -19.51 -16.05 0.18
N LYS A 139 -19.06 -15.05 -0.59
CA LYS A 139 -19.86 -14.50 -1.67
C LYS A 139 -20.10 -15.60 -2.69
N THR A 140 -21.37 -15.91 -2.97
CA THR A 140 -21.75 -16.74 -4.12
C THR A 140 -21.44 -15.94 -5.39
N GLU A 141 -20.21 -16.04 -5.88
CA GLU A 141 -19.86 -15.55 -7.21
C GLU A 141 -20.53 -16.48 -8.24
N LEU A 142 -21.48 -15.94 -9.01
CA LEU A 142 -21.97 -16.56 -10.24
C LEU A 142 -20.78 -16.66 -11.22
N VAL A 143 -20.18 -17.83 -11.30
CA VAL A 143 -19.15 -18.16 -12.29
C VAL A 143 -19.84 -18.46 -13.63
N PRO A 144 -19.49 -17.81 -14.75
CA PRO A 144 -19.85 -18.32 -16.06
C PRO A 144 -19.09 -19.63 -16.30
N GLN A 145 -19.83 -20.72 -16.53
CA GLN A 145 -19.28 -22.01 -16.93
C GLN A 145 -18.44 -21.85 -18.19
N MET A 146 -17.17 -22.23 -18.12
CA MET A 146 -16.43 -22.70 -19.28
C MET A 146 -16.07 -24.15 -19.02
N GLU A 147 -16.92 -25.03 -19.55
CA GLU A 147 -16.58 -26.41 -19.83
C GLU A 147 -15.57 -26.48 -20.98
N HIS A 148 -14.62 -27.38 -20.79
CA HIS A 148 -13.75 -28.11 -21.74
C HIS A 148 -12.31 -28.09 -21.20
N SER A 149 -11.54 -29.18 -21.14
CA SER A 149 -11.77 -30.62 -21.16
C SER A 149 -10.36 -31.23 -21.02
N ALA A 150 -10.23 -32.29 -20.22
CA ALA A 150 -9.26 -33.39 -20.34
C ALA A 150 -7.74 -33.13 -20.29
N GLY A 151 -7.09 -33.89 -19.40
CA GLY A 151 -5.65 -34.06 -19.30
C GLY A 151 -5.27 -34.70 -17.97
N ASP A 152 -5.72 -35.94 -17.79
CA ASP A 152 -5.38 -36.87 -16.70
C ASP A 152 -3.86 -36.98 -16.50
N ASP A 153 -3.43 -37.11 -15.24
CA ASP A 153 -2.57 -38.23 -14.87
C ASP A 153 -2.59 -38.46 -13.35
N THR A 154 -3.07 -39.64 -13.02
CA THR A 154 -3.21 -40.22 -11.68
C THR A 154 -2.07 -41.20 -11.47
N VAL A 155 -1.20 -41.05 -10.46
CA VAL A 155 -0.53 -42.22 -9.84
C VAL A 155 -0.27 -42.02 -8.34
N SER A 156 -0.63 -43.07 -7.61
CA SER A 156 -0.63 -43.34 -6.18
C SER A 156 0.74 -43.64 -5.56
N SER A 157 0.87 -43.28 -4.27
CA SER A 157 1.49 -44.00 -3.13
C SER A 157 2.48 -45.17 -3.37
N ALA A 158 3.65 -45.12 -2.72
CA ALA A 158 4.17 -46.22 -1.87
C ALA A 158 5.45 -45.82 -1.10
N LEU A 159 5.54 -46.32 0.13
CA LEU A 159 6.64 -46.25 1.09
C LEU A 159 7.80 -47.20 0.74
N THR A 160 9.05 -46.80 0.99
CA THR A 160 10.11 -47.58 1.69
C THR A 160 11.31 -46.65 1.94
N GLY A 161 11.88 -46.68 3.15
CA GLY A 161 12.98 -45.80 3.55
C GLY A 161 14.37 -46.40 3.34
N ASP A 162 15.40 -45.55 3.40
CA ASP A 162 16.55 -45.75 4.30
C ASP A 162 17.38 -44.45 4.44
N LYS A 163 18.19 -44.40 5.49
CA LYS A 163 18.94 -43.27 6.06
C LYS A 163 20.14 -42.80 5.21
N SER A 164 20.31 -41.48 5.07
CA SER A 164 21.57 -40.74 5.34
C SER A 164 21.45 -39.25 4.95
N VAL A 165 22.20 -38.40 5.65
CA VAL A 165 22.18 -36.92 5.72
C VAL A 165 23.35 -36.38 4.85
N PRO A 166 23.51 -35.07 4.54
CA PRO A 166 22.65 -34.03 3.96
C PRO A 166 23.23 -33.46 2.62
N VAL A 167 22.41 -32.97 1.68
CA VAL A 167 22.88 -31.96 0.71
C VAL A 167 21.82 -30.88 0.49
N HIS A 168 22.29 -29.64 0.66
CA HIS A 168 21.57 -28.39 0.54
C HIS A 168 21.02 -28.12 -0.88
N ASP A 169 19.78 -27.64 -0.94
CA ASP A 169 19.40 -26.37 -1.57
C ASP A 169 19.37 -26.25 -3.11
N ILE A 170 18.59 -27.11 -3.78
CA ILE A 170 18.19 -26.91 -5.19
C ILE A 170 16.67 -26.70 -5.33
N ASP A 171 15.85 -27.32 -4.47
CA ASP A 171 14.39 -27.23 -4.55
C ASP A 171 13.81 -25.88 -4.12
N THR A 172 14.49 -25.16 -3.22
CA THR A 172 14.09 -23.82 -2.77
C THR A 172 14.28 -22.77 -3.87
N VAL A 173 15.27 -22.96 -4.73
CA VAL A 173 15.55 -22.11 -5.90
C VAL A 173 14.53 -22.40 -6.99
N SER A 174 14.28 -23.67 -7.32
CA SER A 174 13.29 -24.07 -8.33
C SER A 174 11.86 -23.65 -7.99
N ARG A 175 11.45 -23.70 -6.70
CA ARG A 175 10.13 -23.21 -6.27
C ARG A 175 10.00 -21.68 -6.33
N LYS A 176 11.08 -20.93 -6.05
CA LYS A 176 11.11 -19.46 -6.20
C LYS A 176 11.08 -19.04 -7.68
N VAL A 177 11.77 -19.78 -8.55
CA VAL A 177 11.76 -19.55 -10.01
C VAL A 177 10.37 -19.81 -10.59
N LYS A 178 9.69 -20.90 -10.19
CA LYS A 178 8.31 -21.22 -10.64
C LYS A 178 7.24 -20.23 -10.15
N LYS A 179 7.41 -19.63 -8.96
CA LYS A 179 6.49 -18.60 -8.46
C LYS A 179 6.69 -17.24 -9.15
N ARG A 180 7.94 -16.90 -9.50
CA ARG A 180 8.31 -15.70 -10.26
C ARG A 180 7.76 -15.76 -11.69
N SER A 181 8.02 -16.86 -12.41
CA SER A 181 7.52 -17.03 -13.78
C SER A 181 5.99 -16.92 -13.89
N ARG A 182 5.26 -17.37 -12.87
CA ARG A 182 3.79 -17.28 -12.84
C ARG A 182 3.29 -15.83 -12.68
N ILE A 183 3.94 -15.02 -11.84
CA ILE A 183 3.57 -13.59 -11.67
C ILE A 183 3.91 -12.80 -12.95
N ASP A 184 5.06 -13.09 -13.56
CA ASP A 184 5.51 -12.43 -14.78
C ASP A 184 4.60 -12.76 -15.96
N THR A 185 4.18 -14.03 -16.09
CA THR A 185 3.25 -14.46 -17.14
C THR A 185 1.87 -13.81 -16.98
N ILE A 186 1.39 -13.69 -15.74
CA ILE A 186 0.12 -13.02 -15.44
C ILE A 186 0.20 -11.53 -15.80
N PHE A 187 1.28 -10.85 -15.40
CA PHE A 187 1.51 -9.46 -15.76
C PHE A 187 1.59 -9.24 -17.28
N GLU A 188 2.33 -10.08 -18.00
CA GLU A 188 2.45 -10.01 -19.46
C GLU A 188 1.10 -10.22 -20.16
N ASP A 189 0.27 -11.15 -19.68
CA ASP A 189 -1.06 -11.38 -20.23
C ASP A 189 -1.97 -10.16 -20.03
N TYR A 190 -1.89 -9.50 -18.86
CA TYR A 190 -2.64 -8.28 -18.60
C TYR A 190 -2.13 -7.06 -19.37
N LEU A 191 -0.82 -6.89 -19.49
CA LEU A 191 -0.23 -5.83 -20.31
C LEU A 191 -0.69 -5.97 -21.76
N LYS A 192 -0.70 -7.20 -22.30
CA LYS A 192 -1.23 -7.49 -23.64
C LYS A 192 -2.71 -7.14 -23.75
N LYS A 193 -3.55 -7.54 -22.78
CA LYS A 193 -4.98 -7.20 -22.77
C LYS A 193 -5.22 -5.69 -22.74
N ALA A 194 -4.50 -4.96 -21.89
CA ALA A 194 -4.60 -3.50 -21.80
C ALA A 194 -4.18 -2.80 -23.10
N LEU A 195 -3.06 -3.22 -23.71
CA LEU A 195 -2.60 -2.69 -25.00
C LEU A 195 -3.56 -3.00 -26.16
N VAL A 196 -4.24 -4.14 -26.13
CA VAL A 196 -5.27 -4.50 -27.14
C VAL A 196 -6.52 -3.64 -26.97
N SER A 197 -6.96 -3.37 -25.74
CA SER A 197 -8.09 -2.46 -25.48
C SER A 197 -7.78 -1.04 -25.94
N LEU A 198 -6.57 -0.53 -25.68
CA LEU A 198 -6.14 0.81 -26.10
C LEU A 198 -6.11 0.98 -27.63
N LYS A 199 -5.71 -0.07 -28.37
CA LYS A 199 -5.68 -0.04 -29.84
C LYS A 199 -7.07 -0.03 -30.48
N LYS A 200 -8.10 -0.48 -29.76
CA LYS A 200 -9.49 -0.50 -30.24
C LYS A 200 -10.16 0.87 -30.11
N GLU A 201 -9.68 1.73 -29.22
CA GLU A 201 -10.25 3.06 -28.96
C GLU A 201 -9.43 4.14 -29.70
N LYS A 202 -9.77 4.38 -30.98
CA LYS A 202 -9.06 5.31 -31.89
C LYS A 202 -9.19 6.82 -31.55
N HIS A 203 -9.77 7.19 -30.41
CA HIS A 203 -9.95 8.60 -30.02
C HIS A 203 -9.39 8.86 -28.62
N VAL A 204 -8.07 8.92 -28.51
CA VAL A 204 -7.40 9.47 -27.32
C VAL A 204 -7.07 10.93 -27.62
N THR A 205 -7.90 11.84 -27.11
CA THR A 205 -7.57 13.27 -27.04
C THR A 205 -6.39 13.49 -26.08
N GLY A 206 -5.59 14.54 -26.30
CA GLY A 206 -4.30 14.79 -25.66
C GLY A 206 -4.26 14.97 -24.12
N THR A 207 -5.33 14.60 -23.42
CA THR A 207 -5.51 14.70 -21.96
C THR A 207 -5.09 13.44 -21.18
N ASP A 208 -4.73 12.35 -21.87
CA ASP A 208 -4.32 11.08 -21.25
C ASP A 208 -2.82 10.76 -21.43
N THR A 209 -1.99 11.80 -21.43
CA THR A 209 -0.54 11.72 -21.60
C THR A 209 0.11 10.76 -20.60
N VAL A 210 -0.31 10.74 -19.33
CA VAL A 210 0.31 9.87 -18.31
C VAL A 210 0.03 8.39 -18.55
N MET A 211 -1.21 7.99 -18.85
CA MET A 211 -1.52 6.58 -19.15
C MET A 211 -0.93 6.17 -20.49
N THR A 212 -1.07 7.01 -21.51
CA THR A 212 -0.50 6.77 -22.85
C THR A 212 1.03 6.64 -22.79
N GLU A 213 1.71 7.53 -22.07
CA GLU A 213 3.16 7.47 -21.85
C GLU A 213 3.53 6.28 -20.95
N THR A 214 2.72 5.93 -19.95
CA THR A 214 2.93 4.73 -19.12
C THR A 214 2.89 3.46 -19.98
N PHE A 215 1.88 3.31 -20.83
CA PHE A 215 1.78 2.15 -21.73
C PHE A 215 2.85 2.15 -22.82
N ALA A 216 3.18 3.31 -23.40
CA ALA A 216 4.27 3.44 -24.37
C ALA A 216 5.63 3.11 -23.76
N ASN A 217 5.90 3.59 -22.54
CA ASN A 217 7.11 3.27 -21.79
C ASN A 217 7.15 1.79 -21.40
N LEU A 218 6.05 1.20 -20.94
CA LEU A 218 5.99 -0.25 -20.65
C LEU A 218 6.21 -1.09 -21.91
N ALA A 219 5.72 -0.65 -23.07
CA ALA A 219 5.97 -1.32 -24.35
C ALA A 219 7.43 -1.21 -24.80
N GLY A 220 8.07 -0.04 -24.62
CA GLY A 220 9.49 0.17 -24.94
C GLY A 220 10.46 -0.50 -23.95
N LEU A 221 10.04 -0.65 -22.69
CA LEU A 221 10.80 -1.27 -21.60
C LEU A 221 10.53 -2.77 -21.46
N ARG A 222 9.78 -3.38 -22.40
CA ARG A 222 9.44 -4.82 -22.38
C ARG A 222 10.65 -5.75 -22.23
N ASN A 223 11.81 -5.31 -22.73
CA ASN A 223 13.06 -6.08 -22.65
C ASN A 223 14.02 -5.57 -21.55
N ALA A 224 13.67 -4.52 -20.82
CA ALA A 224 14.49 -3.96 -19.75
C ALA A 224 14.20 -4.67 -18.42
N LEU A 225 15.23 -4.86 -17.58
CA LEU A 225 15.07 -5.45 -16.24
C LEU A 225 14.20 -4.53 -15.36
N PRO A 226 13.00 -4.95 -14.92
CA PRO A 226 12.10 -4.11 -14.14
C PRO A 226 12.61 -3.83 -12.72
N LEU A 227 12.07 -2.80 -12.05
CA LEU A 227 12.58 -2.33 -10.75
C LEU A 227 12.49 -3.39 -9.66
N HIS A 228 11.44 -4.21 -9.67
CA HIS A 228 11.30 -5.35 -8.77
C HIS A 228 12.33 -6.47 -9.05
N PHE A 229 12.95 -6.48 -10.24
CA PHE A 229 14.09 -7.33 -10.57
C PHE A 229 15.42 -6.68 -10.18
N VAL A 230 15.57 -5.35 -10.28
CA VAL A 230 16.76 -4.63 -9.74
C VAL A 230 16.84 -4.78 -8.22
N THR A 231 15.70 -4.76 -7.53
CA THR A 231 15.61 -5.05 -6.09
C THR A 231 15.72 -6.54 -5.76
N ASN A 232 15.93 -7.43 -6.74
CA ASN A 232 16.09 -8.88 -6.57
C ASN A 232 14.96 -9.57 -5.78
N GLY A 233 13.76 -8.98 -5.76
CA GLY A 233 12.65 -9.43 -4.92
C GLY A 233 12.90 -9.27 -3.40
N LYS A 234 13.89 -8.46 -3.00
CA LYS A 234 14.10 -8.01 -1.63
C LYS A 234 13.48 -6.61 -1.50
N MET A 235 12.80 -6.35 -0.39
CA MET A 235 12.37 -4.98 -0.08
C MET A 235 13.63 -4.13 0.08
N VAL A 236 13.76 -3.13 -0.79
CA VAL A 236 14.80 -2.12 -0.72
C VAL A 236 14.21 -0.90 -0.02
N SER A 237 14.90 -0.42 1.01
CA SER A 237 14.49 0.75 1.80
C SER A 237 15.02 2.07 1.26
N SER A 238 15.99 2.02 0.34
CA SER A 238 16.59 3.22 -0.26
C SER A 238 17.23 2.94 -1.62
N LEU A 239 17.22 3.92 -2.53
CA LEU A 239 17.92 3.86 -3.80
C LEU A 239 18.72 5.15 -4.04
N THR A 240 19.83 5.07 -4.78
CA THR A 240 20.65 6.25 -5.09
C THR A 240 20.42 6.68 -6.54
N VAL A 241 20.10 7.95 -6.76
CA VAL A 241 19.92 8.57 -8.08
C VAL A 241 20.66 9.89 -8.12
N GLN A 242 21.54 10.07 -9.11
CA GLN A 242 22.43 11.24 -9.21
C GLN A 242 23.22 11.53 -7.93
N GLY A 243 23.69 10.48 -7.25
CA GLY A 243 24.40 10.59 -5.97
C GLY A 243 23.52 10.95 -4.78
N LEU A 244 22.20 11.08 -4.95
CA LEU A 244 21.25 11.41 -3.89
C LEU A 244 20.48 10.16 -3.43
N SER A 245 20.33 9.98 -2.12
CA SER A 245 19.59 8.88 -1.51
C SER A 245 18.08 9.13 -1.50
N TRP A 246 17.29 8.23 -2.04
CA TRP A 246 15.84 8.27 -2.00
C TRP A 246 15.35 7.15 -1.11
N ASN A 247 14.55 7.50 -0.10
CA ASN A 247 13.97 6.52 0.80
C ASN A 247 12.75 5.87 0.14
N ILE A 248 12.56 4.57 0.35
CA ILE A 248 11.45 3.80 -0.18
C ILE A 248 10.64 3.25 0.98
N ILE A 249 9.41 3.73 1.11
CA ILE A 249 8.47 3.28 2.14
C ILE A 249 7.63 2.14 1.56
N GLU A 250 7.70 0.99 2.22
CA GLU A 250 6.91 -0.22 1.92
C GLU A 250 6.98 -0.69 0.45
N GLY A 251 8.02 -0.31 -0.29
CA GLY A 251 8.16 -0.60 -1.72
C GLY A 251 7.14 0.11 -2.62
N ARG A 252 6.45 1.16 -2.13
CA ARG A 252 5.32 1.80 -2.81
C ARG A 252 5.48 3.30 -3.00
N VAL A 253 6.08 3.99 -2.03
CA VAL A 253 6.29 5.44 -2.08
C VAL A 253 7.78 5.72 -1.95
N MET A 254 8.32 6.49 -2.87
CA MET A 254 9.63 7.09 -2.74
C MET A 254 9.51 8.46 -2.13
N TYR A 255 10.43 8.83 -1.24
CA TYR A 255 10.52 10.20 -0.77
C TYR A 255 11.95 10.67 -0.56
N ARG A 256 12.13 11.98 -0.66
CA ARG A 256 13.38 12.68 -0.33
C ARG A 256 13.07 14.08 0.16
N VAL A 257 13.85 14.55 1.13
CA VAL A 257 13.82 15.97 1.57
C VAL A 257 15.00 16.68 0.93
N PHE A 258 14.72 17.73 0.17
CA PHE A 258 15.70 18.65 -0.38
C PHE A 258 15.79 19.83 0.57
N ARG A 259 16.94 19.97 1.25
CA ARG A 259 17.18 21.07 2.20
C ARG A 259 17.89 22.22 1.50
N GLN A 260 17.43 23.44 1.75
CA GLN A 260 18.11 24.64 1.30
C GLN A 260 19.51 24.75 1.95
N GLY A 261 20.52 25.12 1.16
CA GLY A 261 21.89 25.34 1.68
C GLY A 261 22.76 24.09 1.79
N GLY A 262 22.36 22.95 1.23
CA GLY A 262 23.23 21.76 1.14
C GLY A 262 23.51 21.06 2.47
N ALA A 263 22.75 21.37 3.53
CA ALA A 263 22.87 20.70 4.82
C ALA A 263 22.69 19.19 4.64
N THR A 264 23.69 18.42 5.04
CA THR A 264 23.71 16.96 4.93
C THR A 264 22.63 16.31 5.80
N GLU A 265 22.19 15.11 5.40
CA GLU A 265 21.12 14.31 6.04
C GLU A 265 21.37 13.97 7.53
N GLY A 266 22.53 14.34 8.09
CA GLY A 266 22.91 14.15 9.50
C GLY A 266 22.80 15.39 10.39
N SER A 267 22.44 16.58 9.87
CA SER A 267 22.19 17.75 10.72
C SER A 267 20.79 17.64 11.33
N ALA A 268 20.76 17.25 12.60
CA ALA A 268 19.56 17.16 13.43
C ALA A 268 19.01 18.57 13.74
N THR A 269 18.30 19.15 12.78
CA THR A 269 17.28 20.17 13.06
C THR A 269 15.92 19.50 13.06
N THR A 270 15.68 18.65 14.06
CA THR A 270 14.42 17.94 14.35
C THR A 270 13.21 18.85 14.53
N HIS A 271 13.38 20.18 14.53
CA HIS A 271 12.33 21.15 14.81
C HIS A 271 11.62 21.77 13.58
N MET A 272 11.98 21.44 12.33
CA MET A 272 11.33 22.01 11.13
C MET A 272 10.72 20.99 10.15
N ASP A 273 10.91 19.70 10.37
CA ASP A 273 10.45 18.65 9.44
C ASP A 273 9.03 18.15 9.75
N CYS A 274 8.19 18.92 10.45
CA CYS A 274 6.80 18.59 10.76
C CYS A 274 6.00 19.91 10.82
N SER A 275 4.83 19.99 10.17
CA SER A 275 3.96 21.18 10.26
C SER A 275 2.48 20.80 10.15
N HIS A 276 1.63 21.57 10.84
CA HIS A 276 0.18 21.54 10.63
C HIS A 276 -0.22 22.26 9.34
N SER A 277 0.53 23.27 8.90
CA SER A 277 0.21 23.99 7.68
C SER A 277 1.05 23.43 6.53
N VAL A 278 0.39 22.75 5.59
CA VAL A 278 1.05 22.06 4.48
C VAL A 278 0.54 22.60 3.14
N ALA A 279 1.48 23.03 2.30
CA ALA A 279 1.21 23.41 0.92
C ALA A 279 1.78 22.32 0.01
N ALA A 280 0.88 21.49 -0.52
CA ALA A 280 1.22 20.41 -1.42
C ALA A 280 1.10 20.87 -2.88
N PHE A 281 1.96 20.38 -3.76
CA PHE A 281 1.91 20.69 -5.18
C PHE A 281 2.13 19.40 -5.99
N MET A 282 1.37 19.23 -7.07
CA MET A 282 1.72 18.22 -8.08
C MET A 282 3.03 18.62 -8.78
N ILE A 283 3.76 17.65 -9.33
CA ILE A 283 5.04 17.92 -10.02
C ILE A 283 4.79 18.15 -11.50
N GLU A 284 4.27 17.14 -12.20
CA GLU A 284 3.98 17.21 -13.63
C GLU A 284 2.82 18.14 -13.91
N ASN A 285 2.96 18.96 -14.97
CA ASN A 285 1.98 19.95 -15.40
C ASN A 285 1.67 21.07 -14.38
N VAL A 286 2.44 21.14 -13.29
CA VAL A 286 2.45 22.28 -12.34
C VAL A 286 3.84 22.92 -12.33
N PHE A 287 4.89 22.16 -12.04
CA PHE A 287 6.28 22.65 -12.12
C PHE A 287 6.99 22.19 -13.37
N VAL A 288 6.85 20.90 -13.71
CA VAL A 288 7.60 20.27 -14.80
C VAL A 288 6.68 20.12 -16.00
N LYS A 289 7.11 20.67 -17.13
CA LYS A 289 6.56 20.39 -18.45
C LYS A 289 7.56 19.58 -19.24
N ARG A 290 7.23 18.30 -19.47
CA ARG A 290 8.03 17.42 -20.34
C ARG A 290 7.81 17.81 -21.79
N GLU A 291 8.89 17.94 -22.55
CA GLU A 291 8.76 18.11 -23.99
C GLU A 291 8.32 16.80 -24.66
N PRO A 292 7.57 16.88 -25.77
CA PRO A 292 7.14 15.69 -26.51
C PRO A 292 8.33 14.82 -26.94
N MET A 293 8.15 13.49 -27.02
CA MET A 293 9.19 12.55 -27.47
C MET A 293 9.84 12.92 -28.83
N SER A 294 9.13 13.67 -29.69
CA SER A 294 9.69 14.17 -30.95
C SER A 294 10.87 15.15 -30.76
N ALA A 295 10.93 15.87 -29.64
CA ALA A 295 12.06 16.72 -29.26
C ALA A 295 13.26 15.89 -28.78
N TRP A 296 13.01 14.79 -28.06
CA TRP A 296 14.05 13.84 -27.64
C TRP A 296 14.77 13.19 -28.83
N VAL A 297 14.03 12.79 -29.87
CA VAL A 297 14.61 12.19 -31.09
C VAL A 297 15.61 13.13 -31.78
N LYS A 298 15.37 14.44 -31.71
CA LYS A 298 16.25 15.45 -32.32
C LYS A 298 17.48 15.77 -31.47
N ASN A 299 17.30 15.90 -30.15
CA ASN A 299 18.33 16.45 -29.26
C ASN A 299 19.09 15.39 -28.44
N LYS A 300 18.64 14.12 -28.47
CA LYS A 300 19.16 13.00 -27.65
C LYS A 300 19.25 13.31 -26.15
N ARG A 301 18.51 14.31 -25.67
CA ARG A 301 18.36 14.67 -24.26
C ARG A 301 16.88 14.78 -23.94
N LEU A 302 16.50 14.31 -22.75
CA LEU A 302 15.19 14.57 -22.18
C LEU A 302 15.16 16.05 -21.82
N SER A 303 14.47 16.84 -22.63
CA SER A 303 14.23 18.25 -22.36
C SER A 303 12.97 18.39 -21.50
N TRP A 304 13.11 19.12 -20.41
CA TRP A 304 12.01 19.56 -19.57
C TRP A 304 12.15 21.07 -19.36
N SER A 305 11.04 21.73 -19.06
CA SER A 305 11.00 23.16 -18.76
C SER A 305 10.11 23.42 -17.55
N LEU A 306 10.34 24.56 -16.88
CA LEU A 306 9.41 25.07 -15.89
C LEU A 306 8.09 25.43 -16.57
N SER A 307 6.98 24.91 -16.05
CA SER A 307 5.64 25.26 -16.53
C SER A 307 5.30 26.73 -16.21
N ASP A 308 5.76 27.23 -15.07
CA ASP A 308 5.52 28.59 -14.57
C ASP A 308 6.74 29.09 -13.79
N THR A 309 7.27 30.25 -14.18
CA THR A 309 8.48 30.85 -13.59
C THR A 309 8.22 31.64 -12.30
N GLU A 310 6.97 31.95 -11.98
CA GLU A 310 6.56 32.69 -10.79
C GLU A 310 6.28 31.78 -9.59
N LEU A 311 5.95 30.51 -9.83
CA LEU A 311 5.71 29.51 -8.77
C LEU A 311 6.82 29.41 -7.71
N PRO A 312 8.13 29.47 -8.05
CA PRO A 312 9.19 29.52 -7.04
C PRO A 312 9.04 30.68 -6.03
N ALA A 313 8.54 31.84 -6.45
CA ALA A 313 8.29 32.98 -5.55
C ALA A 313 7.08 32.74 -4.64
N VAL A 314 6.05 32.05 -5.15
CA VAL A 314 4.90 31.58 -4.35
C VAL A 314 5.37 30.63 -3.25
N LEU A 315 6.24 29.67 -3.58
CA LEU A 315 6.79 28.73 -2.59
C LEU A 315 7.57 29.42 -1.49
N ARG A 316 8.38 30.42 -1.83
CA ARG A 316 9.11 31.23 -0.83
C ARG A 316 8.14 31.92 0.13
N THR A 317 7.14 32.61 -0.42
CA THR A 317 6.12 33.31 0.38
C THR A 317 5.37 32.36 1.32
N LEU A 318 5.02 31.17 0.84
CA LEU A 318 4.35 30.15 1.66
C LEU A 318 5.26 29.61 2.76
N ALA A 319 6.53 29.33 2.44
CA ALA A 319 7.51 28.89 3.44
C ALA A 319 7.74 29.96 4.52
N ASP A 320 7.82 31.24 4.13
CA ASP A 320 7.93 32.37 5.05
C ASP A 320 6.68 32.50 5.94
N LYS A 321 5.50 32.13 5.42
CA LYS A 321 4.23 32.02 6.17
C LYS A 321 4.17 30.75 7.05
N GLY A 322 5.22 29.93 7.09
CA GLY A 322 5.32 28.73 7.95
C GLY A 322 4.74 27.45 7.32
N TYR A 323 4.38 27.47 6.04
CA TYR A 323 3.92 26.27 5.36
C TYR A 323 5.08 25.31 5.10
N ARG A 324 4.85 24.02 5.37
CA ARG A 324 5.70 22.97 4.83
C ARG A 324 5.39 22.77 3.36
N ILE A 325 6.40 22.88 2.51
CA ILE A 325 6.27 22.66 1.07
C ILE A 325 6.48 21.18 0.74
N VAL A 326 5.48 20.59 0.07
CA VAL A 326 5.48 19.19 -0.33
C VAL A 326 5.21 19.07 -1.82
N LEU A 327 6.05 18.34 -2.54
CA LEU A 327 5.80 17.96 -3.92
C LEU A 327 5.34 16.51 -3.98
N LEU A 328 4.28 16.24 -4.74
CA LEU A 328 3.62 14.94 -4.82
C LEU A 328 3.42 14.56 -6.29
N ASP A 329 3.66 13.30 -6.64
CA ASP A 329 3.18 12.79 -7.93
C ASP A 329 3.02 11.26 -7.93
N HIS A 330 2.39 10.74 -8.97
CA HIS A 330 2.18 9.32 -9.18
C HIS A 330 2.83 8.87 -10.48
N TYR A 331 3.92 8.09 -10.37
CA TYR A 331 4.64 7.51 -11.51
C TYR A 331 4.46 5.98 -11.57
N PRO A 332 3.33 5.49 -12.09
CA PRO A 332 3.06 4.06 -12.21
C PRO A 332 4.09 3.34 -13.11
N SER A 333 4.72 4.06 -14.06
CA SER A 333 5.76 3.52 -14.91
C SER A 333 7.03 3.09 -14.15
N LEU A 334 7.28 3.67 -12.97
CA LEU A 334 8.43 3.31 -12.14
C LEU A 334 8.23 1.97 -11.41
N HIS A 335 7.00 1.49 -11.25
CA HIS A 335 6.72 0.20 -10.62
C HIS A 335 7.45 -0.98 -11.30
N HIS A 336 7.58 -0.88 -12.62
CA HIS A 336 8.22 -1.87 -13.47
C HIS A 336 9.35 -1.25 -14.31
N GLY A 337 9.82 -0.04 -13.95
CA GLY A 337 10.86 0.67 -14.69
C GLY A 337 12.26 0.14 -14.39
N SER A 338 13.25 0.44 -15.24
CA SER A 338 14.66 0.14 -14.95
C SER A 338 15.30 1.25 -14.10
N SER A 339 16.53 1.04 -13.60
CA SER A 339 17.31 2.11 -12.97
C SER A 339 17.44 3.34 -13.87
N HIS A 340 17.56 3.12 -15.18
CA HIS A 340 17.56 4.20 -16.18
C HIS A 340 16.22 4.94 -16.24
N ALA A 341 15.08 4.24 -16.16
CA ALA A 341 13.76 4.87 -16.13
C ALA A 341 13.56 5.70 -14.85
N VAL A 342 14.04 5.21 -13.70
CA VAL A 342 14.05 5.97 -12.44
C VAL A 342 14.89 7.23 -12.59
N GLU A 343 16.12 7.10 -13.08
CA GLU A 343 17.01 8.25 -13.30
C GLU A 343 16.39 9.27 -14.27
N ALA A 344 15.83 8.82 -15.39
CA ALA A 344 15.16 9.67 -16.37
C ALA A 344 13.92 10.39 -15.81
N LYS A 345 13.15 9.74 -14.93
CA LYS A 345 11.97 10.36 -14.30
C LYS A 345 12.35 11.30 -13.16
N LEU A 346 13.38 10.99 -12.38
CA LEU A 346 13.77 11.75 -11.19
C LEU A 346 14.78 12.86 -11.48
N SER A 347 15.59 12.77 -12.54
CA SER A 347 16.56 13.82 -12.91
C SER A 347 15.92 15.21 -13.02
N PRO A 348 14.78 15.41 -13.72
CA PRO A 348 14.12 16.71 -13.76
C PRO A 348 13.69 17.22 -12.38
N ILE A 349 13.29 16.30 -11.49
CA ILE A 349 12.82 16.64 -10.13
C ILE A 349 14.00 17.06 -9.25
N VAL A 350 15.13 16.35 -9.37
CA VAL A 350 16.37 16.70 -8.69
C VAL A 350 16.84 18.09 -9.14
N GLU A 351 16.88 18.32 -10.45
CA GLU A 351 17.28 19.60 -11.04
C GLU A 351 16.34 20.73 -10.62
N LEU A 352 15.01 20.53 -10.71
CA LEU A 352 13.99 21.43 -10.17
C LEU A 352 14.29 21.81 -8.72
N CYS A 353 14.43 20.81 -7.83
CA CYS A 353 14.59 21.06 -6.40
C CYS A 353 15.93 21.69 -6.04
N GLN A 354 17.02 21.37 -6.75
CA GLN A 354 18.35 21.89 -6.44
C GLN A 354 18.62 23.26 -7.06
N GLN A 355 18.09 23.53 -8.26
CA GLN A 355 18.46 24.71 -9.04
C GLN A 355 17.38 25.79 -9.08
N HIS A 356 16.10 25.40 -8.95
CA HIS A 356 14.99 26.32 -9.18
C HIS A 356 14.16 26.63 -7.94
N LEU A 357 14.09 25.73 -6.96
CA LEU A 357 13.26 25.93 -5.77
C LEU A 357 14.06 26.63 -4.66
N PRO A 358 13.59 27.78 -4.15
CA PRO A 358 14.35 28.59 -3.20
C PRO A 358 14.15 28.18 -1.74
N VAL A 359 13.52 27.04 -1.47
CA VAL A 359 13.09 26.61 -0.12
C VAL A 359 13.36 25.12 0.07
N SER A 360 13.32 24.67 1.32
CA SER A 360 13.34 23.24 1.61
C SER A 360 12.03 22.58 1.17
N VAL A 361 12.12 21.44 0.51
CA VAL A 361 10.98 20.75 -0.12
C VAL A 361 11.02 19.27 0.21
N THR A 362 9.86 18.71 0.57
CA THR A 362 9.69 17.25 0.68
C THR A 362 9.05 16.72 -0.60
N VAL A 363 9.73 15.81 -1.30
CA VAL A 363 9.20 15.15 -2.50
C VAL A 363 8.68 13.77 -2.11
N LEU A 364 7.43 13.42 -2.48
CA LEU A 364 6.89 12.07 -2.42
C LEU A 364 6.36 11.63 -3.79
N ILE A 365 6.69 10.39 -4.16
CA ILE A 365 6.33 9.81 -5.45
C ILE A 365 5.73 8.44 -5.20
N SER A 366 4.49 8.24 -5.63
CA SER A 366 3.91 6.90 -5.68
C SER A 366 4.48 6.13 -6.87
N LEU A 367 4.95 4.91 -6.59
CA LEU A 367 5.48 3.97 -7.58
C LEU A 367 4.48 2.89 -7.96
N VAL A 368 3.23 2.92 -7.51
CA VAL A 368 2.30 1.79 -7.71
C VAL A 368 1.73 1.82 -9.12
N SER A 369 1.85 0.74 -9.91
CA SER A 369 1.19 0.69 -11.22
C SER A 369 -0.32 0.51 -11.09
N TYR A 370 -1.09 1.06 -12.04
CA TYR A 370 -2.53 0.82 -12.13
C TYR A 370 -2.86 -0.69 -12.24
N ILE A 371 -1.99 -1.45 -12.91
CA ILE A 371 -2.11 -2.92 -13.06
C ILE A 371 -1.95 -3.60 -11.69
N SER A 372 -0.90 -3.26 -10.95
CA SER A 372 -0.68 -3.81 -9.60
C SER A 372 -1.77 -3.39 -8.63
N ALA A 373 -2.28 -2.16 -8.73
CA ALA A 373 -3.40 -1.69 -7.93
C ALA A 373 -4.71 -2.44 -8.22
N ALA A 374 -5.00 -2.76 -9.49
CA ALA A 374 -6.19 -3.50 -9.87
C ALA A 374 -6.22 -4.92 -9.29
N HIS A 375 -5.06 -5.55 -9.10
CA HIS A 375 -4.95 -6.92 -8.60
C HIS A 375 -4.59 -7.02 -7.11
N CYS A 376 -3.90 -6.01 -6.57
CA CYS A 376 -3.47 -5.97 -5.19
C CYS A 376 -4.08 -4.75 -4.50
N ARG A 377 -5.16 -4.96 -3.74
CA ARG A 377 -5.84 -3.88 -2.98
C ARG A 377 -4.93 -3.12 -2.02
N ILE A 378 -3.76 -3.67 -1.69
CA ILE A 378 -2.74 -3.02 -0.85
C ILE A 378 -2.07 -1.84 -1.58
N GLY A 379 -1.96 -1.90 -2.91
CA GLY A 379 -1.41 -0.84 -3.75
C GLY A 379 -2.42 0.23 -4.15
N ALA A 380 -3.70 -0.13 -4.29
CA ALA A 380 -4.75 0.77 -4.77
C ALA A 380 -4.84 2.12 -4.03
N PRO A 381 -4.70 2.20 -2.69
CA PRO A 381 -4.72 3.48 -1.99
C PRO A 381 -3.62 4.46 -2.40
N PHE A 382 -2.51 3.99 -2.97
CA PHE A 382 -1.38 4.82 -3.38
C PHE A 382 -1.49 5.28 -4.83
N VAL A 383 -2.55 4.90 -5.55
CA VAL A 383 -2.83 5.35 -6.91
C VAL A 383 -3.80 6.53 -6.86
N HIS A 384 -3.48 7.63 -7.53
CA HIS A 384 -4.38 8.79 -7.60
C HIS A 384 -5.72 8.38 -8.24
N PRO A 385 -6.86 8.88 -7.74
CA PRO A 385 -7.01 9.97 -6.76
C PRO A 385 -7.09 9.52 -5.29
N ASN A 386 -6.71 8.29 -4.93
CA ASN A 386 -6.80 7.82 -3.54
C ASN A 386 -5.77 8.52 -2.62
N SER A 387 -6.11 8.74 -1.35
CA SER A 387 -5.31 9.53 -0.41
C SER A 387 -4.24 8.76 0.36
N GLY A 388 -3.93 7.52 -0.04
CA GLY A 388 -2.98 6.66 0.70
C GLY A 388 -1.56 7.23 0.76
N MET A 389 -1.10 7.90 -0.30
CA MET A 389 0.19 8.61 -0.28
C MET A 389 0.21 9.76 0.72
N TRP A 390 -0.89 10.52 0.82
CA TRP A 390 -1.04 11.61 1.79
C TRP A 390 -1.07 11.09 3.23
N GLN A 391 -1.80 10.00 3.48
CA GLN A 391 -1.84 9.37 4.80
C GLN A 391 -0.47 8.83 5.22
N LEU A 392 0.31 8.30 4.28
CA LEU A 392 1.68 7.86 4.51
C LEU A 392 2.61 9.05 4.80
N PHE A 393 2.50 10.15 4.04
CA PHE A 393 3.22 11.39 4.33
C PHE A 393 2.96 11.85 5.76
N ILE A 394 1.70 11.98 6.18
CA ILE A 394 1.33 12.41 7.53
C ILE A 394 2.03 11.55 8.58
N ARG A 395 1.94 10.23 8.45
CA ARG A 395 2.42 9.28 9.46
C ARG A 395 3.93 9.17 9.53
N GLN A 396 4.59 9.10 8.38
CA GLN A 396 6.01 8.71 8.31
C GLN A 396 6.95 9.87 8.00
N VAL A 397 6.45 10.95 7.41
CA VAL A 397 7.28 12.06 6.92
C VAL A 397 6.93 13.39 7.61
N ASN A 398 5.70 13.54 8.11
CA ASN A 398 5.23 14.72 8.85
C ASN A 398 5.08 14.48 10.36
N GLY A 399 5.76 13.48 10.91
CA GLY A 399 5.79 13.18 12.35
C GLY A 399 4.41 12.85 12.96
N GLY A 400 3.44 12.43 12.15
CA GLY A 400 2.07 12.19 12.58
C GLY A 400 1.20 13.44 12.68
N LEU A 401 1.74 14.64 12.44
CA LEU A 401 0.96 15.89 12.49
C LEU A 401 -0.01 15.94 11.31
N ARG A 402 -1.30 16.10 11.64
CA ARG A 402 -2.34 16.25 10.62
C ARG A 402 -2.36 17.68 10.08
N PRO A 403 -2.47 17.83 8.75
CA PRO A 403 -2.70 19.12 8.11
C PRO A 403 -3.95 19.81 8.65
N ASP A 404 -3.86 21.11 8.86
CA ASP A 404 -4.95 21.99 9.30
C ASP A 404 -5.89 22.37 8.14
N SER A 405 -6.95 23.13 8.43
CA SER A 405 -7.87 23.64 7.41
C SER A 405 -7.23 24.67 6.47
N GLY A 406 -6.09 25.25 6.86
CA GLY A 406 -5.31 26.18 6.05
C GLY A 406 -4.52 25.48 4.94
N SER A 407 -4.33 24.16 5.05
CA SER A 407 -3.56 23.33 4.12
C SER A 407 -4.28 23.09 2.79
N PHE A 408 -3.51 22.93 1.72
CA PHE A 408 -4.05 22.82 0.37
C PHE A 408 -3.13 22.05 -0.58
N LEU A 409 -3.69 21.64 -1.71
CA LEU A 409 -3.01 21.06 -2.86
C LEU A 409 -3.13 22.00 -4.08
N VAL A 410 -2.03 22.21 -4.78
CA VAL A 410 -1.98 22.84 -6.09
C VAL A 410 -1.81 21.77 -7.17
N GLY A 411 -2.75 21.67 -8.10
CA GLY A 411 -2.71 20.70 -9.20
C GLY A 411 -2.84 21.34 -10.57
N ALA A 412 -2.90 20.50 -11.61
CA ALA A 412 -3.08 20.95 -12.99
C ALA A 412 -4.46 21.60 -13.17
N THR A 413 -4.59 22.59 -14.06
CA THR A 413 -5.88 23.26 -14.32
C THR A 413 -6.97 22.27 -14.72
N ARG A 414 -8.19 22.43 -14.16
CA ARG A 414 -9.35 21.60 -14.52
C ARG A 414 -9.80 21.93 -15.95
N ALA A 415 -9.91 20.92 -16.80
CA ALA A 415 -10.56 21.08 -18.10
C ALA A 415 -12.09 21.15 -17.93
N ASP A 416 -12.77 21.85 -18.85
CA ASP A 416 -14.24 21.97 -18.87
C ASP A 416 -14.93 20.59 -18.83
N GLU A 417 -16.05 20.51 -18.10
CA GLU A 417 -16.81 19.31 -17.72
C GLU A 417 -17.37 18.45 -18.87
N ARG A 418 -17.01 18.73 -20.13
CA ARG A 418 -17.52 18.03 -21.32
C ARG A 418 -16.86 16.68 -21.58
N SER A 419 -15.84 16.28 -20.82
CA SER A 419 -15.23 14.95 -20.93
C SER A 419 -16.07 13.90 -20.19
N SER A 420 -16.41 12.81 -20.87
CA SER A 420 -17.16 11.68 -20.30
C SER A 420 -16.54 11.16 -18.99
N GLN A 421 -17.38 10.69 -18.06
CA GLN A 421 -16.98 10.14 -16.75
C GLN A 421 -15.88 9.06 -16.80
N ALA A 422 -15.66 8.43 -17.95
CA ALA A 422 -14.65 7.39 -18.15
C ALA A 422 -13.20 7.90 -18.15
N TYR A 423 -12.95 9.18 -18.42
CA TYR A 423 -11.58 9.73 -18.52
C TYR A 423 -11.50 11.09 -17.82
N TRP A 424 -11.24 11.07 -16.51
CA TRP A 424 -10.99 12.30 -15.78
C TRP A 424 -9.70 12.96 -16.27
N SER A 425 -9.75 14.25 -16.57
CA SER A 425 -8.56 15.07 -16.79
C SER A 425 -7.62 15.03 -15.57
N GLN A 426 -6.34 15.34 -15.76
CA GLN A 426 -5.39 15.37 -14.64
C GLN A 426 -5.87 16.32 -13.53
N GLY A 427 -6.30 17.54 -13.87
CA GLY A 427 -6.83 18.48 -12.88
C GLY A 427 -8.04 17.96 -12.10
N GLN A 428 -8.92 17.18 -12.72
CA GLN A 428 -10.03 16.52 -12.02
C GLN A 428 -9.53 15.43 -11.06
N ARG A 429 -8.53 14.64 -11.46
CA ARG A 429 -7.90 13.63 -10.57
C ARG A 429 -7.19 14.30 -9.40
N ASP A 430 -6.49 15.40 -9.63
CA ASP A 430 -5.78 16.15 -8.60
C ASP A 430 -6.77 16.78 -7.60
N ALA A 431 -7.87 17.37 -8.09
CA ALA A 431 -8.93 17.92 -7.27
C ALA A 431 -9.65 16.84 -6.42
N GLN A 432 -9.90 15.67 -7.00
CA GLN A 432 -10.44 14.55 -6.23
C GLN A 432 -9.44 14.04 -5.20
N PHE A 433 -8.14 14.00 -5.54
CA PHE A 433 -7.11 13.63 -4.58
C PHE A 433 -7.08 14.59 -3.39
N ALA A 434 -7.11 15.90 -3.62
CA ALA A 434 -7.24 16.91 -2.55
C ALA A 434 -8.48 16.67 -1.68
N THR A 435 -9.62 16.42 -2.32
CA THR A 435 -10.89 16.11 -1.65
C THR A 435 -10.76 14.87 -0.75
N ASN A 436 -10.18 13.79 -1.27
CA ASN A 436 -9.94 12.55 -0.52
C ASN A 436 -8.91 12.71 0.60
N CYS A 437 -8.05 13.73 0.50
CA CYS A 437 -7.09 14.12 1.53
C CYS A 437 -7.71 15.05 2.59
N GLY A 438 -8.91 15.59 2.36
CA GLY A 438 -9.57 16.54 3.24
C GLY A 438 -8.93 17.93 3.25
N ILE A 439 -8.28 18.33 2.14
CA ILE A 439 -7.61 19.63 1.99
C ILE A 439 -8.17 20.41 0.82
N ARG A 440 -7.96 21.73 0.82
CA ARG A 440 -8.41 22.59 -0.28
C ARG A 440 -7.62 22.29 -1.56
N TYR A 441 -8.25 22.54 -2.71
CA TYR A 441 -7.61 22.44 -4.02
C TYR A 441 -7.52 23.81 -4.68
N PHE A 442 -6.37 24.10 -5.26
CA PHE A 442 -6.12 25.25 -6.12
C PHE A 442 -5.51 24.78 -7.45
N ASP A 443 -5.80 25.51 -8.53
CA ASP A 443 -4.93 25.49 -9.70
C ASP A 443 -3.81 26.54 -9.55
N VAL A 444 -2.87 26.55 -10.49
CA VAL A 444 -1.69 27.43 -10.48
C VAL A 444 -2.07 28.91 -10.44
N GLU A 445 -3.09 29.33 -11.20
CA GLU A 445 -3.52 30.73 -11.25
C GLU A 445 -4.25 31.14 -9.97
N ALA A 446 -5.06 30.24 -9.40
CA ALA A 446 -5.75 30.48 -8.15
C ALA A 446 -4.78 30.64 -6.97
N VAL A 447 -3.75 29.79 -6.86
CA VAL A 447 -2.76 29.92 -5.77
C VAL A 447 -1.91 31.18 -5.92
N LYS A 448 -1.53 31.58 -7.14
CA LYS A 448 -0.79 32.84 -7.36
C LYS A 448 -1.59 34.05 -6.91
N ARG A 449 -2.89 34.09 -7.25
CA ARG A 449 -3.78 35.16 -6.79
C ARG A 449 -3.92 35.15 -5.27
N GLU A 450 -4.16 33.99 -4.68
CA GLU A 450 -4.30 33.86 -3.23
C GLU A 450 -3.03 34.28 -2.48
N VAL A 451 -1.84 33.92 -2.96
CA VAL A 451 -0.58 34.07 -2.19
C VAL A 451 0.16 35.37 -2.49
N LEU A 452 0.22 35.81 -3.75
CA LEU A 452 1.01 36.98 -4.16
C LEU A 452 0.22 38.29 -4.04
N HIS A 453 -1.11 38.22 -3.96
CA HIS A 453 -1.98 39.39 -3.87
C HIS A 453 -2.68 39.48 -2.49
N SER A 454 -2.25 38.66 -1.52
CA SER A 454 -2.60 38.77 -0.09
C SER A 454 -1.40 39.19 0.75
#